data_AF-X0LVE1-F1
#
_entry.id   AF-X0LVE1-F1
#
_cell.length_a   1.000
_cell.length_b   1.000
_cell.length_c   1.000
_cell.angle_alpha   90.00
_cell.angle_beta   90.00
_cell.angle_gamma   90.00
#
_symmetry.space_group_name_H-M   'P 1'
#
loop_
_entity.id
_entity.type
_entity.pdbx_description
1 polymer ?
#
loop_
_entity_poly.entity_id
_entity_poly.type
_entity_poly.pdbx_seq_one_letter_code
_entity_poly.pdbx_strand_id
1 'polypeptide(L)'
;MSDHLREIERLQRENEELRREKEEAKAREEAERREKEEAKAREEAERREKEEAKAREEAERRKNQRTTLEEYLYNCHFHLYKKLALADKSKSSTGFTKVEGKYYPKWLRPWTSFTNTQRQDHFEAIRRVCGERRLFHQESTTRDLGTTIHRKRAGNENAVDHFEKLAVEDPVWEILRLVWDDEELCKEYR
;
A
#
# COMPACT_ATOMS: atom_id res chain seq x y z
N MET A 1 29.94 -65.86 -59.56
CA MET A 1 29.63 -65.90 -58.11
C MET A 1 30.47 -64.93 -57.27
N SER A 2 31.72 -64.61 -57.64
CA SER A 2 32.60 -63.71 -56.86
C SER A 2 32.21 -62.22 -56.88
N ASP A 3 31.60 -61.73 -57.97
CA ASP A 3 31.27 -60.30 -58.10
C ASP A 3 30.01 -59.89 -57.32
N HIS A 4 29.01 -60.77 -57.21
CA HIS A 4 27.79 -60.48 -56.43
C HIS A 4 28.06 -60.40 -54.92
N LEU A 5 29.00 -61.20 -54.40
CA LEU A 5 29.42 -61.13 -52.99
C LEU A 5 30.14 -59.80 -52.68
N ARG A 6 30.99 -59.32 -53.60
CA ARG A 6 31.64 -58.00 -53.49
C ARG A 6 30.64 -56.85 -53.59
N GLU A 7 29.63 -56.97 -54.45
CA GLU A 7 28.57 -55.97 -54.57
C GLU A 7 27.70 -55.88 -53.30
N ILE A 8 27.37 -57.03 -52.69
CA ILE A 8 26.64 -57.09 -51.41
C ILE A 8 27.47 -56.46 -50.28
N GLU A 9 28.76 -56.77 -50.20
CA GLU A 9 29.65 -56.20 -49.18
C GLU A 9 29.81 -54.67 -49.35
N ARG A 10 29.86 -54.18 -50.60
CA ARG A 10 29.86 -52.75 -50.90
C ARG A 10 28.56 -52.08 -50.42
N LEU A 11 27.40 -52.65 -50.77
CA LEU A 11 26.08 -52.14 -50.40
C LEU A 11 25.84 -52.18 -48.88
N GLN A 12 26.43 -53.15 -48.17
CA GLN A 12 26.39 -53.23 -46.71
C GLN A 12 27.20 -52.11 -46.05
N ARG A 13 28.41 -51.81 -46.56
CA ARG A 13 29.22 -50.69 -46.06
C ARG A 13 28.54 -49.34 -46.33
N GLU A 14 27.97 -49.17 -47.52
CA GLU A 14 27.22 -47.96 -47.90
C GLU A 14 25.98 -47.76 -47.01
N ASN A 15 25.26 -48.83 -46.67
CA ASN A 15 24.14 -48.76 -45.72
C ASN A 15 24.59 -48.43 -44.30
N GLU A 16 25.74 -48.95 -43.86
CA GLU A 16 26.26 -48.70 -42.53
C GLU A 16 26.76 -47.25 -42.38
N GLU A 17 27.42 -46.70 -43.40
CA GLU A 17 27.75 -45.27 -43.49
C GLU A 17 26.51 -44.39 -43.49
N LEU A 18 25.51 -44.69 -44.33
CA LEU A 18 24.23 -43.97 -44.34
C LEU A 18 23.49 -44.01 -43.00
N ARG A 19 23.57 -45.13 -42.27
CA ARG A 19 22.99 -45.25 -40.93
C ARG A 19 23.73 -44.40 -39.91
N ARG A 20 25.07 -44.38 -39.94
CA ARG A 20 25.89 -43.51 -39.08
C ARG A 20 25.62 -42.04 -39.35
N GLU A 21 25.61 -41.62 -40.61
CA GLU A 21 25.29 -40.23 -40.97
C GLU A 21 23.89 -39.82 -40.49
N LYS A 22 22.90 -40.72 -40.61
CA LYS A 22 21.53 -40.46 -40.16
C LYS A 22 21.41 -40.41 -38.64
N GLU A 23 22.18 -41.22 -37.91
CA GLU A 23 22.25 -41.17 -36.44
C GLU A 23 22.96 -39.91 -35.95
N GLU A 24 24.07 -39.51 -36.59
CA GLU A 24 24.77 -38.26 -36.28
C GLU A 24 23.89 -37.04 -36.59
N ALA A 25 23.18 -37.03 -37.71
CA ALA A 25 22.25 -35.96 -38.06
C ALA A 25 21.12 -35.82 -37.03
N LYS A 26 20.54 -36.95 -36.58
CA LYS A 26 19.52 -36.96 -35.52
C LYS A 26 20.07 -36.49 -34.18
N ALA A 27 21.28 -36.91 -33.81
CA ALA A 27 21.91 -36.49 -32.56
C ALA A 27 22.18 -34.98 -32.55
N ARG A 28 22.61 -34.41 -33.69
CA ARG A 28 22.78 -32.97 -33.87
C ARG A 28 21.46 -32.21 -33.78
N GLU A 29 20.41 -32.70 -34.43
CA GLU A 29 19.07 -32.08 -34.39
C GLU A 29 18.49 -32.11 -32.96
N GLU A 30 18.67 -33.20 -32.23
CA GLU A 30 18.22 -33.31 -30.85
C GLU A 30 19.01 -32.40 -29.91
N ALA A 31 20.32 -32.29 -30.08
CA ALA A 31 21.16 -31.36 -29.33
C ALA A 31 20.73 -29.90 -29.59
N GLU A 32 20.52 -29.52 -30.85
CA GLU A 32 20.05 -28.18 -31.22
C GLU A 32 18.65 -27.89 -30.64
N ARG A 33 17.76 -28.87 -30.63
CA ARG A 33 16.43 -28.72 -30.01
C ARG A 33 16.54 -28.50 -28.51
N ARG A 34 17.40 -29.26 -27.81
CA ARG A 34 17.63 -29.10 -26.37
C ARG A 34 18.23 -27.73 -26.05
N GLU A 35 19.20 -27.27 -26.82
CA GLU A 35 19.77 -25.92 -26.66
C GLU A 35 18.72 -24.82 -26.87
N LYS A 36 17.85 -24.96 -27.89
CA LYS A 36 16.74 -24.02 -28.13
C LYS A 36 15.71 -24.03 -27.01
N GLU A 37 15.37 -25.19 -26.47
CA GLU A 37 14.46 -25.31 -25.34
C GLU A 37 15.07 -24.71 -24.06
N GLU A 38 16.34 -24.97 -23.79
CA GLU A 38 17.05 -24.40 -22.64
C GLU A 38 17.18 -22.87 -22.75
N ALA A 39 17.51 -22.35 -23.94
CA ALA A 39 17.56 -20.92 -24.19
C ALA A 39 16.20 -20.26 -23.97
N LYS A 40 15.11 -20.86 -24.48
CA LYS A 40 13.74 -20.37 -24.23
C LYS A 40 13.35 -20.42 -22.76
N ALA A 41 13.71 -21.50 -22.05
CA ALA A 41 13.42 -21.63 -20.63
C ALA A 41 14.17 -20.58 -19.80
N ARG A 42 15.43 -20.29 -20.14
CA ARG A 42 16.22 -19.22 -19.52
C ARG A 42 15.62 -17.84 -19.78
N GLU A 43 15.24 -17.55 -21.02
CA GLU A 43 14.60 -16.28 -21.39
C GLU A 43 13.25 -16.09 -20.66
N GLU A 44 12.45 -17.15 -20.56
CA GLU A 44 11.18 -17.08 -19.84
C GLU A 44 11.38 -16.88 -18.33
N ALA A 45 12.35 -17.57 -17.73
CA ALA A 45 12.70 -17.38 -16.33
C ALA A 45 13.16 -15.94 -16.05
N GLU A 46 14.03 -15.39 -16.91
CA GLU A 46 14.51 -14.01 -16.80
C GLU A 46 13.36 -13.00 -16.96
N ARG A 47 12.42 -13.25 -17.89
CA ARG A 47 11.24 -12.40 -18.05
C ARG A 47 10.37 -12.42 -16.80
N ARG A 48 10.11 -13.59 -16.22
CA ARG A 48 9.32 -13.74 -14.99
C ARG A 48 9.99 -13.02 -13.82
N GLU A 49 11.31 -13.17 -13.68
CA GLU A 49 12.07 -12.48 -12.62
C GLU A 49 12.00 -10.95 -12.79
N LYS A 50 12.15 -10.45 -14.02
CA LYS A 50 12.01 -9.02 -14.32
C LYS A 50 10.59 -8.49 -14.03
N GLU A 51 9.57 -9.26 -14.38
CA GLU A 51 8.18 -8.90 -14.09
C GLU A 51 7.91 -8.88 -12.59
N GLU A 52 8.39 -9.88 -11.85
CA GLU A 52 8.25 -9.94 -10.39
C GLU A 52 9.00 -8.80 -9.71
N ALA A 53 10.23 -8.49 -10.16
CA ALA A 53 11.02 -7.37 -9.66
C ALA A 53 10.28 -6.04 -9.87
N LYS A 54 9.74 -5.81 -11.08
CA LYS A 54 8.95 -4.61 -11.38
C LYS A 54 7.67 -4.53 -10.53
N ALA A 55 6.97 -5.64 -10.36
CA ALA A 55 5.76 -5.69 -9.54
C ALA A 55 6.06 -5.39 -8.07
N ARG A 56 7.17 -5.93 -7.53
CA ARG A 56 7.64 -5.63 -6.18
C ARG A 56 8.03 -4.17 -6.03
N GLU A 57 8.78 -3.62 -6.98
CA GLU A 57 9.17 -2.21 -6.99
C GLU A 57 7.95 -1.28 -7.01
N GLU A 58 6.96 -1.57 -7.87
CA GLU A 58 5.73 -0.79 -7.93
C GLU A 58 4.91 -0.90 -6.64
N ALA A 59 4.82 -2.09 -6.05
CA ALA A 59 4.14 -2.29 -4.77
C ALA A 59 4.81 -1.49 -3.64
N GLU A 60 6.14 -1.51 -3.56
CA GLU A 60 6.89 -0.71 -2.58
C GLU A 60 6.74 0.79 -2.83
N ARG A 61 6.78 1.21 -4.10
CA ARG A 61 6.53 2.61 -4.47
C ARG A 61 5.15 3.07 -4.02
N ARG A 62 4.10 2.25 -4.22
CA ARG A 62 2.73 2.56 -3.78
C ARG A 62 2.63 2.61 -2.25
N LYS A 63 3.28 1.70 -1.52
CA LYS A 63 3.31 1.71 -0.05
C LYS A 63 3.96 2.96 0.54
N ASN A 64 4.98 3.48 -0.14
CA ASN A 64 5.73 4.66 0.28
C ASN A 64 5.21 5.96 -0.35
N GLN A 65 4.10 5.89 -1.09
CA GLN A 65 3.52 7.05 -1.74
C GLN A 65 2.77 7.90 -0.72
N ARG A 66 3.06 9.21 -0.70
CA ARG A 66 2.27 10.19 0.04
C ARG A 66 0.82 10.21 -0.42
N THR A 67 -0.08 10.57 0.48
CA THR A 67 -1.53 10.57 0.21
C THR A 67 -2.04 11.96 -0.18
N THR A 68 -3.11 12.01 -0.97
CA THR A 68 -3.89 13.24 -1.18
C THR A 68 -4.68 13.59 0.10
N LEU A 69 -5.28 14.78 0.15
CA LEU A 69 -6.12 15.17 1.28
C LEU A 69 -7.27 14.18 1.52
N GLU A 70 -7.95 13.74 0.45
CA GLU A 70 -9.08 12.82 0.55
C GLU A 70 -8.63 11.44 1.07
N GLU A 71 -7.57 10.88 0.48
CA GLU A 71 -6.98 9.63 0.94
C GLU A 71 -6.51 9.74 2.40
N TYR A 72 -5.93 10.86 2.79
CA TYR A 72 -5.47 11.10 4.16
C TYR A 72 -6.62 11.16 5.15
N LEU A 73 -7.68 11.93 4.86
CA LEU A 73 -8.87 12.00 5.72
C LEU A 73 -9.56 10.64 5.85
N TYR A 74 -9.64 9.88 4.76
CA TYR A 74 -10.12 8.49 4.79
C TYR A 74 -9.27 7.65 5.74
N ASN A 75 -7.95 7.70 5.61
CA ASN A 75 -7.01 6.97 6.46
C ASN A 75 -7.11 7.40 7.93
N CYS A 76 -7.20 8.69 8.23
CA CYS A 76 -7.41 9.19 9.60
C CYS A 76 -8.69 8.61 10.21
N HIS A 77 -9.79 8.59 9.46
CA HIS A 77 -11.05 8.05 9.96
C HIS A 77 -10.97 6.53 10.24
N PHE A 78 -10.51 5.74 9.26
CA PHE A 78 -10.57 4.28 9.33
C PHE A 78 -9.40 3.66 10.09
N HIS A 79 -8.21 4.22 9.95
CA HIS A 79 -6.98 3.69 10.55
C HIS A 79 -6.62 4.34 11.87
N LEU A 80 -7.12 5.55 12.20
CA LEU A 80 -6.85 6.20 13.49
C LEU A 80 -8.10 6.25 14.37
N TYR A 81 -9.09 7.04 13.97
CA TYR A 81 -10.26 7.35 14.79
C TYR A 81 -11.04 6.09 15.17
N LYS A 82 -11.31 5.20 14.21
CA LYS A 82 -11.99 3.91 14.46
C LYS A 82 -11.17 2.90 15.27
N LYS A 83 -9.90 3.18 15.58
CA LYS A 83 -9.07 2.28 16.41
C LYS A 83 -9.21 2.55 17.91
N LEU A 84 -9.96 3.58 18.32
CA LEU A 84 -10.30 3.79 19.71
C LEU A 84 -10.94 2.53 20.30
N ALA A 85 -10.28 1.94 21.29
CA ALA A 85 -10.75 0.78 22.00
C ALA A 85 -10.84 1.12 23.49
N LEU A 86 -12.00 0.87 24.11
CA LEU A 86 -12.17 1.09 25.54
C LEU A 86 -11.54 -0.06 26.33
N ALA A 87 -11.04 0.25 27.53
CA ALA A 87 -10.64 -0.76 28.49
C ALA A 87 -11.86 -1.55 29.00
N ASP A 88 -11.60 -2.69 29.63
CA ASP A 88 -12.66 -3.50 30.24
C ASP A 88 -13.44 -2.67 31.29
N LYS A 89 -14.76 -2.76 31.23
CA LYS A 89 -15.69 -2.11 32.17
C LYS A 89 -15.45 -2.57 33.61
N SER A 90 -14.93 -3.77 33.83
CA SER A 90 -14.55 -4.27 35.16
C SER A 90 -13.50 -3.40 35.87
N LYS A 91 -12.72 -2.62 35.10
CA LYS A 91 -11.68 -1.71 35.59
C LYS A 91 -12.12 -0.25 35.61
N SER A 92 -13.38 0.04 35.28
CA SER A 92 -13.91 1.39 35.32
C SER A 92 -14.12 1.84 36.76
N SER A 93 -13.83 3.11 37.05
CA SER A 93 -14.17 3.70 38.34
C SER A 93 -15.69 3.70 38.52
N THR A 94 -16.18 3.11 39.61
CA THR A 94 -17.59 3.17 40.02
C THR A 94 -17.92 4.43 40.83
N GLY A 95 -16.98 5.38 40.92
CA GLY A 95 -17.13 6.59 41.71
C GLY A 95 -18.24 7.50 41.18
N PHE A 96 -19.06 8.02 42.08
CA PHE A 96 -20.03 9.06 41.78
C PHE A 96 -19.35 10.43 41.92
N THR A 97 -19.36 11.23 40.85
CA THR A 97 -18.98 12.64 40.96
C THR A 97 -20.16 13.41 41.54
N LYS A 98 -19.97 14.07 42.69
CA LYS A 98 -21.02 14.93 43.27
C LYS A 98 -21.31 16.08 42.30
N VAL A 99 -22.52 16.07 41.72
CA VAL A 99 -22.99 17.09 40.77
C VAL A 99 -23.86 18.17 41.42
N GLU A 100 -24.15 18.04 42.72
CA GLU A 100 -24.91 19.02 43.48
C GLU A 100 -24.27 20.41 43.45
N GLY A 101 -25.09 21.42 43.14
CA GLY A 101 -24.67 22.82 43.04
C GLY A 101 -23.94 23.20 41.74
N LYS A 102 -23.64 22.26 40.84
CA LYS A 102 -23.05 22.58 39.53
C LYS A 102 -24.14 23.07 38.58
N TYR A 103 -23.93 24.26 38.02
CA TYR A 103 -24.82 24.82 37.00
C TYR A 103 -24.56 24.11 35.67
N TYR A 104 -25.56 23.43 35.13
CA TYR A 104 -25.51 22.83 33.80
C TYR A 104 -26.54 23.50 32.89
N PRO A 105 -26.22 23.70 31.60
CA PRO A 105 -27.16 24.26 30.64
C PRO A 105 -28.38 23.34 30.52
N LYS A 106 -29.58 23.90 30.73
CA LYS A 106 -30.85 23.17 30.60
C LYS A 106 -31.21 22.84 29.15
N TRP A 107 -30.59 23.55 28.20
CA TRP A 107 -30.87 23.45 26.77
C TRP A 107 -29.58 23.63 25.99
N LEU A 108 -29.34 22.75 25.03
CA LEU A 108 -28.30 22.95 24.02
C LEU A 108 -28.88 23.81 22.90
N ARG A 109 -28.20 24.90 22.54
CA ARG A 109 -28.62 25.70 21.38
C ARG A 109 -28.07 25.08 20.09
N PRO A 110 -28.89 24.97 19.03
CA PRO A 110 -28.40 24.56 17.72
C PRO A 110 -27.38 25.57 17.21
N TRP A 111 -26.22 25.10 16.75
CA TRP A 111 -25.19 25.94 16.16
C TRP A 111 -25.45 26.13 14.66
N THR A 112 -26.52 26.85 14.33
CA THR A 112 -27.05 26.96 12.96
C THR A 112 -26.11 27.67 11.98
N SER A 113 -25.27 28.58 12.45
CA SER A 113 -24.28 29.31 11.63
C SER A 113 -23.01 28.50 11.35
N PHE A 114 -22.77 27.41 12.09
CA PHE A 114 -21.55 26.61 11.96
C PHE A 114 -21.44 26.01 10.56
N THR A 115 -22.51 25.39 10.08
CA THR A 115 -22.49 24.62 8.84
C THR A 115 -22.24 25.49 7.61
N ASN A 116 -22.74 26.72 7.58
CA ASN A 116 -22.55 27.62 6.44
C ASN A 116 -21.16 28.26 6.46
N THR A 117 -20.76 28.81 7.60
CA THR A 117 -19.47 29.51 7.76
C THR A 117 -18.27 28.56 7.65
N GLN A 118 -18.31 27.40 8.33
CA GLN A 118 -17.19 26.44 8.28
C GLN A 118 -17.07 25.75 6.93
N ARG A 119 -18.20 25.42 6.30
CA ARG A 119 -18.19 24.65 5.05
C ARG A 119 -17.70 25.48 3.88
N GLN A 120 -18.17 26.71 3.74
CA GLN A 120 -17.80 27.55 2.61
C GLN A 120 -16.39 28.13 2.80
N ASP A 121 -16.08 28.68 3.97
CA ASP A 121 -14.86 29.49 4.07
C ASP A 121 -13.62 28.63 4.38
N HIS A 122 -13.72 27.67 5.30
CA HIS A 122 -12.55 26.92 5.76
C HIS A 122 -12.28 25.65 4.96
N PHE A 123 -13.31 24.83 4.68
CA PHE A 123 -13.08 23.59 3.93
C PHE A 123 -12.74 23.83 2.46
N GLU A 124 -13.27 24.88 1.82
CA GLU A 124 -12.86 25.24 0.46
C GLU A 124 -11.43 25.76 0.43
N ALA A 125 -11.02 26.57 1.41
CA ALA A 125 -9.63 26.99 1.55
C ALA A 125 -8.67 25.79 1.70
N ILE A 126 -9.00 24.83 2.57
CA ILE A 126 -8.22 23.59 2.74
C ILE A 126 -8.16 22.81 1.42
N ARG A 127 -9.30 22.64 0.73
CA ARG A 127 -9.35 21.95 -0.58
C ARG A 127 -8.53 22.68 -1.64
N ARG A 128 -8.53 24.01 -1.65
CA ARG A 128 -7.75 24.84 -2.59
C ARG A 128 -6.25 24.65 -2.39
N VAL A 129 -5.79 24.75 -1.14
CA VAL A 129 -4.36 24.65 -0.78
C VAL A 129 -3.82 23.24 -1.04
N CYS A 130 -4.58 22.23 -0.64
CA CYS A 130 -4.16 20.84 -0.78
C CYS A 130 -4.32 20.35 -2.22
N GLY A 131 -5.43 20.68 -2.87
CA GLY A 131 -5.82 20.17 -4.18
C GLY A 131 -5.72 18.64 -4.25
N GLU A 132 -5.30 18.14 -5.41
CA GLU A 132 -4.99 16.71 -5.63
C GLU A 132 -3.52 16.36 -5.35
N ARG A 133 -2.81 17.23 -4.62
CA ARG A 133 -1.38 17.04 -4.33
C ARG A 133 -1.21 15.98 -3.26
N ARG A 134 -0.20 15.12 -3.44
CA ARG A 134 0.17 14.06 -2.48
C ARG A 134 1.06 14.62 -1.37
N LEU A 135 0.44 15.36 -0.44
CA LEU A 135 1.13 16.13 0.61
C LEU A 135 1.09 15.48 1.99
N PHE A 136 0.36 14.38 2.17
CA PHE A 136 0.18 13.80 3.50
C PHE A 136 0.92 12.49 3.66
N HIS A 137 1.02 11.99 4.90
CA HIS A 137 1.70 10.74 5.18
C HIS A 137 1.12 9.58 4.37
N GLN A 138 2.00 8.65 3.99
CA GLN A 138 1.62 7.38 3.38
C GLN A 138 0.68 6.57 4.29
N GLU A 139 -0.15 5.71 3.68
CA GLU A 139 -1.15 4.91 4.41
C GLU A 139 -0.51 4.08 5.55
N SER A 140 0.67 3.50 5.31
CA SER A 140 1.37 2.69 6.32
C SER A 140 1.61 3.45 7.63
N THR A 141 1.99 4.73 7.56
CA THR A 141 2.16 5.57 8.76
C THR A 141 0.88 5.66 9.58
N THR A 142 -0.26 5.91 8.92
CA THR A 142 -1.56 5.98 9.63
C THR A 142 -1.98 4.61 10.21
N ARG A 143 -1.67 3.51 9.52
CA ARG A 143 -1.92 2.16 10.05
C ARG A 143 -1.09 1.88 11.29
N ASP A 144 0.19 2.22 11.26
CA ASP A 144 1.11 2.01 12.38
C ASP A 144 0.67 2.82 13.61
N LEU A 145 0.32 4.11 13.41
CA LEU A 145 -0.27 4.94 14.47
C LEU A 145 -1.57 4.32 15.01
N GLY A 146 -2.42 3.79 14.13
CA GLY A 146 -3.62 3.05 14.48
C GLY A 146 -3.35 1.84 15.38
N THR A 147 -2.27 1.09 15.14
CA THR A 147 -1.88 -0.01 16.02
C THR A 147 -1.46 0.48 17.40
N THR A 148 -0.79 1.65 17.48
CA THR A 148 -0.41 2.28 18.74
C THR A 148 -1.64 2.71 19.54
N ILE A 149 -2.60 3.37 18.89
CA ILE A 149 -3.90 3.72 19.48
C ILE A 149 -4.60 2.47 20.04
N HIS A 150 -4.69 1.41 19.24
CA HIS A 150 -5.41 0.21 19.63
C HIS A 150 -4.78 -0.51 20.84
N ARG A 151 -3.44 -0.50 20.94
CA ARG A 151 -2.71 -1.08 22.07
C ARG A 151 -3.00 -0.36 23.38
N LYS A 152 -3.13 0.97 23.35
CA LYS A 152 -3.41 1.79 24.54
C LYS A 152 -4.92 1.99 24.72
N ARG A 153 -5.61 0.95 25.18
CA ARG A 153 -7.05 1.01 25.44
C ARG A 153 -7.41 2.13 26.40
N ALA A 154 -8.44 2.89 26.06
CA ALA A 154 -8.96 4.01 26.83
C ALA A 154 -9.65 3.51 28.12
N GLY A 155 -8.88 3.49 29.21
CA GLY A 155 -9.37 3.19 30.57
C GLY A 155 -9.14 4.30 31.58
N ASN A 156 -8.45 5.37 31.18
CA ASN A 156 -8.17 6.55 31.99
C ASN A 156 -7.97 7.77 31.08
N GLU A 157 -7.92 8.96 31.66
CA GLU A 157 -7.77 10.23 30.94
C GLU A 157 -6.50 10.27 30.10
N ASN A 158 -5.37 9.75 30.60
CA ASN A 158 -4.10 9.69 29.86
C ASN A 158 -4.15 8.81 28.59
N ALA A 159 -5.05 7.82 28.55
CA ALA A 159 -5.26 7.00 27.37
C ALA A 159 -6.19 7.69 26.36
N VAL A 160 -7.17 8.47 26.84
CA VAL A 160 -8.02 9.32 25.98
C VAL A 160 -7.21 10.47 25.38
N ASP A 161 -6.44 11.20 26.19
CA ASP A 161 -5.53 12.27 25.73
C ASP A 161 -4.59 11.78 24.62
N HIS A 162 -4.03 10.57 24.79
CA HIS A 162 -3.17 9.98 23.78
C HIS A 162 -3.91 9.66 22.48
N PHE A 163 -5.15 9.19 22.57
CA PHE A 163 -5.99 8.97 21.39
C PHE A 163 -6.30 10.28 20.67
N GLU A 164 -6.78 11.30 21.40
CA GLU A 164 -7.15 12.60 20.83
C GLU A 164 -5.96 13.24 20.09
N LYS A 165 -4.76 13.20 20.69
CA LYS A 165 -3.54 13.69 20.03
C LYS A 165 -3.26 12.99 18.71
N LEU A 166 -3.20 11.65 18.72
CA LEU A 166 -2.81 10.89 17.53
C LEU A 166 -3.90 10.83 16.44
N ALA A 167 -5.17 10.81 16.83
CA ALA A 167 -6.29 10.61 15.91
C ALA A 167 -6.93 11.91 15.43
N VAL A 168 -6.76 13.01 16.17
CA VAL A 168 -7.42 14.29 15.90
C VAL A 168 -6.43 15.43 15.83
N GLU A 169 -5.70 15.74 16.90
CA GLU A 169 -4.88 16.96 16.97
C GLU A 169 -3.73 16.93 15.95
N ASP A 170 -2.92 15.87 15.94
CA ASP A 170 -1.77 15.75 15.02
C ASP A 170 -2.24 15.74 13.55
N PRO A 171 -3.24 14.94 13.14
CA PRO A 171 -3.76 15.01 11.76
C PRO A 171 -4.32 16.37 11.37
N VAL A 172 -5.03 17.05 12.27
CA VAL A 172 -5.54 18.41 12.02
C VAL A 172 -4.37 19.38 11.86
N TRP A 173 -3.34 19.27 12.69
CA TRP A 173 -2.15 20.10 12.60
C TRP A 173 -1.41 19.93 11.27
N GLU A 174 -1.28 18.70 10.76
CA GLU A 174 -0.69 18.44 9.44
C GLU A 174 -1.45 19.15 8.31
N ILE A 175 -2.78 19.21 8.41
CA ILE A 175 -3.62 19.93 7.43
C ILE A 175 -3.46 21.45 7.60
N LEU A 176 -3.58 21.95 8.83
CA LEU A 176 -3.54 23.38 9.11
C LEU A 176 -2.18 24.00 8.80
N ARG A 177 -1.09 23.24 8.97
CA ARG A 177 0.25 23.70 8.60
C ARG A 177 0.35 24.09 7.12
N LEU A 178 -0.24 23.30 6.23
CA LEU A 178 -0.27 23.62 4.80
C LEU A 178 -1.07 24.88 4.51
N VAL A 179 -2.19 25.08 5.22
CA VAL A 179 -3.01 26.29 5.11
C VAL A 179 -2.25 27.52 5.63
N TRP A 180 -1.49 27.37 6.71
CA TRP A 180 -0.68 28.43 7.29
C TRP A 180 0.50 28.83 6.40
N ASP A 181 1.04 27.91 5.60
CA ASP A 181 2.11 28.19 4.64
C ASP A 181 1.58 28.93 3.38
N ASP A 182 0.26 29.07 3.19
CA ASP A 182 -0.36 29.84 2.11
C ASP A 182 -0.45 31.33 2.51
N GLU A 183 0.41 32.16 1.91
CA GLU A 183 0.53 33.59 2.26
C GLU A 183 -0.77 34.40 2.02
N GLU A 184 -1.62 33.99 1.07
CA GLU A 184 -2.87 34.67 0.77
C GLU A 184 -3.91 34.41 1.85
N LEU A 185 -4.07 33.15 2.27
CA LEU A 185 -4.97 32.78 3.37
C LEU A 185 -4.46 33.31 4.70
N CYS A 186 -3.14 33.29 4.95
CA CYS A 186 -2.59 33.81 6.20
C CYS A 186 -2.88 35.30 6.43
N LYS A 187 -3.05 36.09 5.36
CA LYS A 187 -3.44 37.51 5.47
C LYS A 187 -4.90 37.69 5.88
N GLU A 188 -5.78 36.75 5.53
CA GLU A 188 -7.22 36.78 5.85
C GLU A 188 -7.49 36.54 7.34
N TYR A 189 -6.63 35.76 8.01
CA TYR A 189 -6.76 35.43 9.43
C TYR A 189 -5.89 36.28 10.38
N ARG A 190 -5.18 37.30 9.88
CA ARG A 190 -4.42 38.27 10.68
C ARG A 190 -5.24 39.51 11.00
#